data_AF-A0A927W665-F1
#
_entry.id   AF-A0A927W665-F1
#
_cell.length_a   1.000
_cell.length_b   1.000
_cell.length_c   1.000
_cell.angle_alpha   90.00
_cell.angle_beta   90.00
_cell.angle_gamma   90.00
#
_symmetry.space_group_name_H-M   'P 1'
#
loop_
_entity.id
_entity.type
_entity.pdbx_description
1 polymer ?
#
loop_
_entity_poly.entity_id
_entity_poly.type
_entity_poly.pdbx_seq_one_letter_code
_entity_poly.pdbx_strand_id
1 'polypeptide(L)'
;MNEFLLVLIATIVLLVGFQLQRKLSAKENVWLGLIIPFIMMVITILSLVFGMEDGYFIILGYLVFMLSMIFNAIFIIVYIYTRAKRKQKKKMEERLAEIEAEEAKKLGLHPNQKKKMKKMKKLNKNR
;
A
#
# COMPACT_ATOMS: atom_id res chain seq x y z
N MET A 1 17.75 7.22 30.12
CA MET A 1 18.15 7.62 28.75
C MET A 1 17.95 6.51 27.72
N ASN A 2 18.34 5.26 28.02
CA ASN A 2 18.23 4.15 27.05
C ASN A 2 16.78 3.83 26.64
N GLU A 3 15.81 3.92 27.55
CA GLU A 3 14.40 3.66 27.24
C GLU A 3 13.81 4.68 26.26
N PHE A 4 14.14 5.98 26.43
CA PHE A 4 13.69 7.02 25.51
C PHE A 4 14.25 6.81 24.10
N LEU A 5 15.53 6.42 24.01
CA LEU A 5 16.17 6.09 22.74
C LEU A 5 15.48 4.90 22.05
N LEU A 6 15.14 3.85 22.82
CA LEU A 6 14.45 2.66 22.29
C LEU A 6 13.04 3.00 21.77
N VAL A 7 12.27 3.80 22.51
CA VAL A 7 10.93 4.24 22.09
C VAL A 7 11.02 5.10 20.82
N LEU A 8 12.01 5.98 20.74
CA LEU A 8 12.23 6.82 19.56
C LEU A 8 12.57 5.97 18.32
N ILE A 9 13.48 5.00 18.46
CA ILE A 9 13.84 4.08 17.38
C ILE A 9 12.62 3.26 16.94
N ALA A 10 11.86 2.69 17.88
CA ALA A 10 10.66 1.92 17.57
C ALA A 10 9.63 2.77 16.80
N THR A 11 9.43 4.02 17.20
CA THR A 11 8.51 4.95 16.54
C THR A 11 8.95 5.25 15.10
N ILE A 12 10.25 5.51 14.88
CA ILE A 12 10.80 5.75 13.54
C ILE A 12 10.62 4.51 12.66
N VAL A 13 10.92 3.32 13.18
CA VAL A 13 10.74 2.06 12.45
C VAL A 13 9.28 1.85 12.04
N LEU A 14 8.32 2.12 12.94
CA LEU A 14 6.89 2.02 12.63
C LEU A 14 6.46 3.00 11.53
N LEU A 15 6.91 4.26 11.60
CA LEU A 15 6.58 5.28 10.59
C LEU A 15 7.17 4.92 9.21
N VAL A 16 8.43 4.49 9.18
CA VAL A 16 9.10 4.06 7.93
C VAL A 16 8.42 2.81 7.37
N GLY A 17 8.12 1.82 8.22
CA GLY A 17 7.40 0.61 7.85
C GLY A 17 6.02 0.91 7.26
N PHE A 18 5.28 1.84 7.86
CA PHE A 18 3.98 2.28 7.36
C PHE A 18 4.06 2.92 5.98
N GLN A 19 5.03 3.81 5.75
CA GLN A 19 5.22 4.45 4.45
C GLN A 19 5.67 3.45 3.38
N LEU A 20 6.52 2.50 3.75
CA LEU A 20 6.96 1.43 2.86
C LEU A 20 5.76 0.54 2.47
N GLN A 21 4.94 0.17 3.44
CA GLN A 21 3.73 -0.64 3.22
C GLN A 21 2.73 0.05 2.28
N ARG A 22 2.53 1.37 2.43
CA ARG A 22 1.69 2.14 1.49
C ARG A 22 2.25 2.14 0.07
N LYS A 23 3.56 2.35 -0.09
CA LYS A 23 4.21 2.34 -1.42
C LYS A 23 4.15 0.96 -2.07
N LEU A 24 4.39 -0.10 -1.30
CA LEU A 24 4.32 -1.49 -1.79
C LEU A 24 2.88 -1.88 -2.15
N SER A 25 1.90 -1.49 -1.34
CA SER A 25 0.47 -1.73 -1.62
C SER A 25 -0.05 -0.99 -2.85
N ALA A 26 0.61 0.09 -3.27
CA ALA A 26 0.25 0.82 -4.47
C ALA A 26 0.77 0.17 -5.78
N LYS A 27 1.74 -0.75 -5.69
CA LYS A 27 2.28 -1.46 -6.87
C LYS A 27 1.27 -2.45 -7.45
N GLU A 28 1.50 -2.91 -8.69
CA GLU A 28 0.64 -3.91 -9.36
C GLU A 28 0.69 -5.28 -8.72
N ASN A 29 1.84 -5.63 -8.17
CA ASN A 29 2.03 -6.94 -7.59
C ASN A 29 1.27 -7.06 -6.27
N VAL A 30 0.33 -8.02 -6.26
CA VAL A 30 -0.55 -8.36 -5.13
C VAL A 30 0.25 -8.66 -3.88
N TRP A 31 1.35 -9.38 -4.05
CA TRP A 31 2.12 -9.99 -2.98
C TRP A 31 2.98 -8.97 -2.26
N LEU A 32 3.46 -7.93 -2.97
CA LEU A 32 4.34 -6.91 -2.39
C LEU A 32 3.69 -6.16 -1.22
N GLY A 33 2.38 -5.89 -1.29
CA GLY A 33 1.66 -5.24 -0.20
C GLY A 33 1.31 -6.17 0.98
N LEU A 34 1.58 -7.46 0.88
CA LEU A 34 1.35 -8.45 1.95
C LEU A 34 2.65 -8.92 2.62
N ILE A 35 3.81 -8.61 2.05
CA ILE A 35 5.11 -9.04 2.57
C ILE A 35 5.34 -8.52 4.01
N ILE A 36 5.10 -7.23 4.26
CA ILE A 36 5.34 -6.64 5.58
C ILE A 36 4.43 -7.27 6.66
N PRO A 37 3.09 -7.33 6.50
CA PRO A 37 2.25 -7.97 7.51
C PRO A 37 2.56 -9.47 7.66
N PHE A 38 2.95 -10.15 6.58
CA PHE A 38 3.37 -11.55 6.66
C PHE A 38 4.65 -11.73 7.49
N ILE A 39 5.70 -10.94 7.25
CA ILE A 39 6.94 -10.98 8.02
C ILE A 39 6.68 -10.66 9.50
N MET A 40 5.86 -9.64 9.77
CA MET A 40 5.50 -9.28 11.16
C MET A 40 4.78 -10.41 11.87
N MET A 41 3.88 -11.11 11.18
CA MET A 41 3.18 -12.28 11.72
C MET A 41 4.17 -13.40 12.05
N VAL A 42 5.09 -13.73 11.13
CA VAL A 42 6.11 -14.77 11.34
C VAL A 42 7.00 -14.42 12.53
N ILE A 43 7.52 -13.20 12.62
CA ILE A 43 8.36 -12.76 13.73
C ILE A 43 7.59 -12.90 15.05
N THR A 44 6.33 -12.44 15.10
CA THR A 44 5.52 -12.53 16.32
C THR A 44 5.32 -13.99 16.75
N ILE A 45 5.01 -14.88 15.82
CA ILE A 45 4.83 -16.31 16.12
C ILE A 45 6.14 -16.91 16.65
N LEU A 46 7.28 -16.63 16.01
CA LEU A 46 8.57 -17.11 16.47
C LEU A 46 8.90 -16.58 17.87
N SER A 47 8.69 -15.29 18.12
CA SER A 47 8.88 -14.69 19.46
C SER A 47 7.99 -15.35 20.52
N LEU A 48 6.78 -15.77 20.16
CA LEU A 48 5.88 -16.47 21.07
C LEU A 48 6.37 -17.90 21.33
N VAL A 49 6.81 -18.63 20.30
CA VAL A 49 7.32 -20.01 20.44
C VAL A 49 8.60 -20.06 21.29
N PHE A 50 9.55 -19.16 21.06
CA PHE A 50 10.82 -19.13 21.79
C PHE A 50 10.74 -18.39 23.13
N GLY A 51 9.73 -17.55 23.35
CA GLY A 51 9.56 -16.77 24.58
C GLY A 51 8.80 -17.50 25.70
N MET A 52 8.30 -18.72 25.46
CA MET A 52 7.47 -19.47 26.42
C MET A 52 8.26 -20.21 27.51
N GLU A 53 9.60 -20.15 27.52
CA GLU A 53 10.43 -20.88 28.49
C GLU A 53 10.31 -20.31 29.92
N ASP A 54 9.99 -19.02 30.07
CA ASP A 54 9.79 -18.37 31.36
C ASP A 54 8.29 -18.07 31.58
N GLY A 55 7.64 -18.69 32.57
CA GLY A 55 6.18 -18.59 32.76
C GLY A 55 5.61 -17.17 32.91
N TYR A 56 6.42 -16.20 33.34
CA TYR A 56 6.05 -14.77 33.41
C TYR A 56 6.00 -14.10 32.02
N PHE A 57 6.72 -14.63 31.04
CA PHE A 57 6.70 -14.17 29.65
C PHE A 57 5.44 -14.59 28.88
N ILE A 58 4.64 -15.54 29.39
CA ILE A 58 3.46 -16.05 28.68
C ILE A 58 2.38 -14.96 28.55
N ILE A 59 2.04 -14.27 29.66
CA ILE A 59 0.99 -13.23 29.66
C ILE A 59 1.45 -12.01 28.84
N LEU A 60 2.69 -11.58 29.03
CA LEU A 60 3.25 -10.45 28.28
C LEU A 60 3.38 -10.78 26.78
N GLY A 61 3.83 -12.00 26.45
CA GLY A 61 3.93 -12.50 25.08
C GLY A 61 2.56 -12.58 24.40
N TYR A 62 1.53 -13.03 25.11
CA TYR A 62 0.16 -13.02 24.59
C TYR A 62 -0.35 -11.59 24.33
N LEU A 63 -0.03 -10.65 25.21
CA LEU A 63 -0.44 -9.25 25.06
C LEU A 63 0.27 -8.57 23.87
N VAL A 64 1.57 -8.84 23.69
CA VAL A 64 2.35 -8.41 22.52
C VAL A 64 1.81 -9.03 21.24
N PHE A 65 1.43 -10.31 21.26
CA PHE A 65 0.81 -10.99 20.13
C PHE A 65 -0.54 -10.37 19.76
N MET A 66 -1.40 -10.10 20.75
CA MET A 66 -2.69 -9.44 20.50
C MET A 66 -2.51 -8.04 19.90
N LEU A 67 -1.56 -7.26 20.41
CA LEU A 67 -1.22 -5.94 19.85
C LEU A 67 -0.69 -6.04 18.42
N SER A 68 0.21 -6.99 18.14
CA SER A 68 0.77 -7.14 16.79
C SER A 68 -0.29 -7.58 15.77
N MET A 69 -1.26 -8.39 16.19
CA MET A 69 -2.41 -8.77 15.36
C MET A 69 -3.28 -7.56 15.00
N ILE A 70 -3.47 -6.60 15.92
CA ILE A 70 -4.17 -5.34 15.62
C ILE A 70 -3.40 -4.54 14.56
N PHE A 71 -2.08 -4.40 14.69
CA PHE A 71 -1.26 -3.71 13.69
C PHE A 71 -1.31 -4.40 12.32
N ASN A 72 -1.26 -5.73 12.29
CA ASN A 72 -1.41 -6.50 11.05
C ASN A 72 -2.78 -6.29 10.41
N ALA A 73 -3.86 -6.26 11.21
CA ALA A 73 -5.20 -5.97 10.70
C ALA A 73 -5.26 -4.57 10.07
N ILE A 74 -4.66 -3.56 10.70
CA ILE A 74 -4.57 -2.19 10.14
C ILE A 74 -3.83 -2.21 8.79
N PHE A 75 -2.70 -2.92 8.70
CA PHE A 75 -1.95 -3.01 7.43
C PHE A 75 -2.74 -3.71 6.31
N ILE A 76 -3.52 -4.74 6.65
CA ILE A 76 -4.41 -5.42 5.71
C ILE A 76 -5.53 -4.48 5.25
N ILE A 77 -6.14 -3.71 6.15
CA ILE A 77 -7.17 -2.72 5.80
C ILE A 77 -6.59 -1.66 4.84
N VAL A 78 -5.40 -1.12 5.14
CA VAL A 78 -4.71 -0.16 4.27
C VAL A 78 -4.44 -0.75 2.89
N TYR A 79 -4.03 -2.02 2.84
CA TYR A 79 -3.82 -2.74 1.59
C TYR A 79 -5.11 -2.86 0.76
N ILE A 80 -6.20 -3.35 1.37
CA ILE A 80 -7.50 -3.52 0.72
C ILE A 80 -8.02 -2.17 0.21
N TYR A 81 -7.95 -1.13 1.05
CA TYR A 81 -8.43 0.21 0.70
C TYR A 81 -7.64 0.82 -0.46
N THR A 82 -6.31 0.75 -0.41
CA THR A 82 -5.44 1.25 -1.49
C THR A 82 -5.75 0.55 -2.81
N ARG A 83 -5.99 -0.75 -2.76
CA ARG A 83 -6.28 -1.55 -3.94
C ARG A 83 -7.68 -1.30 -4.49
N ALA A 84 -8.67 -1.15 -3.63
CA ALA A 84 -10.03 -0.76 -4.04
C ALA A 84 -10.01 0.59 -4.77
N LYS A 85 -9.31 1.58 -4.21
CA LYS A 85 -9.14 2.91 -4.83
C LYS A 85 -8.46 2.81 -6.19
N ARG A 86 -7.43 1.97 -6.32
CA ARG A 86 -6.75 1.75 -7.60
C ARG A 86 -7.66 1.10 -8.66
N LYS A 87 -8.45 0.11 -8.27
CA LYS A 87 -9.43 -0.55 -9.16
C LYS A 87 -10.48 0.44 -9.66
N GLN A 88 -10.97 1.33 -8.79
CA GLN A 88 -11.89 2.40 -9.19
C GLN A 88 -11.24 3.39 -10.15
N LYS A 89 -10.00 3.81 -9.88
CA LYS A 89 -9.27 4.72 -10.77
C LYS A 89 -9.08 4.12 -12.17
N LYS A 90 -8.68 2.84 -12.25
CA LYS A 90 -8.51 2.15 -13.52
C LYS A 90 -9.82 2.08 -14.32
N LYS A 91 -10.94 1.74 -13.67
CA LYS A 91 -12.26 1.75 -14.31
C LYS A 91 -12.67 3.13 -14.83
N MET A 92 -12.34 4.19 -14.09
CA MET A 92 -12.63 5.57 -14.52
C MET A 92 -11.78 5.96 -15.73
N GLU A 93 -10.48 5.62 -15.72
CA GLU A 93 -9.57 5.84 -16.85
C GLU A 93 -10.01 5.06 -18.11
N GLU A 94 -10.48 3.82 -17.95
CA GLU A 94 -11.04 3.00 -19.05
C GLU A 94 -12.28 3.65 -19.66
N ARG A 95 -13.25 4.09 -18.83
CA ARG A 95 -14.46 4.79 -19.32
C ARG A 95 -14.15 6.11 -20.03
N LEU A 96 -13.21 6.89 -19.50
CA LEU A 96 -12.76 8.13 -20.16
C LEU A 96 -12.11 7.83 -21.51
N ALA A 97 -11.31 6.77 -21.60
CA ALA A 97 -10.70 6.35 -22.86
C ALA A 97 -11.73 5.87 -23.89
N GLU A 98 -12.80 5.20 -23.45
CA GLU A 98 -13.94 4.80 -24.30
C GLU A 98 -14.69 6.03 -24.84
N ILE A 99 -15.03 6.99 -23.98
CA ILE A 99 -15.67 8.25 -24.40
C ILE A 99 -14.78 9.00 -25.40
N GLU A 100 -13.47 9.14 -25.11
CA GLU A 100 -12.50 9.74 -26.04
C GLU A 100 -12.36 8.96 -27.36
N ALA A 101 -12.66 7.66 -27.38
CA ALA A 101 -12.62 6.83 -28.58
C ALA A 101 -13.90 6.98 -29.41
N GLU A 102 -15.06 7.04 -28.76
CA GLU A 102 -16.34 7.31 -29.41
C GLU A 102 -16.39 8.72 -30.00
N GLU A 103 -15.96 9.75 -29.26
CA GLU A 103 -15.88 11.12 -29.78
C GLU A 103 -14.94 11.20 -30.99
N ALA A 104 -13.78 10.55 -30.94
CA ALA A 104 -12.84 10.52 -32.06
C ALA A 104 -13.43 9.79 -33.29
N LYS A 105 -14.21 8.72 -33.09
CA LYS A 105 -14.93 8.04 -34.17
C LYS A 105 -16.03 8.93 -34.76
N LYS A 106 -16.83 9.60 -33.92
CA LYS A 106 -17.89 10.54 -34.36
C LYS A 106 -17.33 11.73 -35.13
N LEU A 107 -16.14 12.19 -34.79
CA LEU A 107 -15.43 13.28 -35.45
C LEU A 107 -14.60 12.85 -36.68
N GLY A 108 -14.59 11.55 -37.04
CA GLY A 108 -13.82 11.06 -38.20
C GLY A 108 -12.29 11.22 -38.08
N LEU A 109 -11.76 11.38 -36.86
CA LEU A 109 -10.36 11.71 -36.62
C LEU A 109 -9.44 10.48 -36.77
N HIS A 110 -8.58 10.50 -37.79
CA HIS A 110 -7.54 9.48 -37.98
C HIS A 110 -6.56 9.45 -36.77
N PRO A 111 -6.04 8.28 -36.35
CA PRO A 111 -5.17 8.12 -35.17
C PRO A 111 -3.95 9.05 -35.13
N ASN A 112 -3.49 9.55 -36.28
CA ASN A 112 -2.34 10.46 -36.38
C ASN A 112 -2.66 11.88 -35.88
N GLN A 113 -3.91 12.35 -35.98
CA GLN A 113 -4.32 13.66 -35.46
C GLN A 113 -4.49 13.64 -33.92
N LYS A 114 -4.88 12.48 -33.36
CA LYS A 114 -5.02 12.25 -31.91
C LYS A 114 -3.69 12.39 -31.14
N LYS A 115 -2.58 11.89 -31.72
CA LYS A 115 -1.22 12.08 -31.17
C LYS A 115 -0.79 13.55 -31.15
N LYS A 116 -1.14 14.32 -32.19
CA LYS A 116 -0.78 15.75 -32.31
C LYS A 116 -1.52 16.62 -31.28
N MET A 117 -2.82 16.38 -31.08
CA MET A 117 -3.61 17.09 -30.05
C MET A 117 -3.18 16.78 -28.61
N LYS A 118 -2.90 15.50 -28.27
CA LYS A 118 -2.39 15.15 -26.92
C LYS A 118 -1.02 15.78 -26.66
N LYS A 119 -0.17 15.91 -27.68
CA LYS A 119 1.13 16.59 -27.58
C LYS A 119 0.97 18.11 -27.37
N MET A 120 0.04 18.76 -28.08
CA MET A 120 -0.26 20.19 -27.87
C MET A 120 -0.87 20.49 -26.50
N LYS A 121 -1.84 19.69 -26.02
CA LYS A 121 -2.43 19.89 -24.69
C LYS A 121 -1.41 19.70 -23.55
N LYS A 122 -0.44 18.80 -23.71
CA LYS A 122 0.68 18.65 -22.75
C LYS A 122 1.63 19.84 -22.75
N LEU A 123 1.92 20.41 -23.93
CA LEU A 123 2.77 21.60 -24.03
C LEU A 123 2.13 22.84 -23.37
N ASN A 124 0.82 23.00 -23.48
CA ASN A 124 0.13 24.18 -22.95
C ASN A 124 -0.15 24.11 -21.44
N LYS A 125 0.00 22.93 -20.82
CA LYS A 125 -0.17 22.74 -19.37
C LYS A 125 1.13 23.00 -18.58
N ASN A 126 2.25 23.16 -19.29
CA ASN A 126 3.58 23.42 -18.73
C ASN A 126 4.05 24.87 -18.94
N ARG A 127 3.19 25.74 -19.50
CA ARG A 127 3.32 27.20 -19.48
C ARG A 127 2.43 27.76 -18.39
#